data_AF-A0A535JYW9-F1
#
_entry.id   AF-A0A535JYW9-F1
#
_cell.length_a   1.000
_cell.length_b   1.000
_cell.length_c   1.000
_cell.angle_alpha   90.00
_cell.angle_beta   90.00
_cell.angle_gamma   90.00
#
_symmetry.space_group_name_H-M   'P 1'
#
loop_
_entity.id
_entity.type
_entity.pdbx_description
1 polymer ?
#
loop_
_entity_poly.entity_id
_entity_poly.type
_entity_poly.pdbx_seq_one_letter_code
_entity_poly.pdbx_strand_id
1 'polypeptide(L)'
;MATATAVNVRERPHERTDLWWVEPVVIVTVLGAFVLYSVYAGLVGTNYYFEPYLSPLYSPCITTNCVHPTLPLVGSYWNLSPAILIVAFPLAFRVTCYYYRRSYYRAFFWSP
;
A
#
# COMPACT_ATOMS: atom_id res chain seq x y z
N MET A 1 27.10 -25.68 -49.36
CA MET A 1 26.10 -26.21 -48.41
C MET A 1 26.80 -26.41 -47.08
N ALA A 2 26.69 -25.45 -46.15
CA ALA A 2 27.27 -25.59 -44.82
C ALA A 2 26.28 -26.34 -43.93
N THR A 3 26.70 -27.49 -43.42
CA THR A 3 25.94 -28.31 -42.48
C THR A 3 25.99 -27.66 -41.09
N ALA A 4 24.83 -27.24 -40.58
CA ALA A 4 24.70 -26.77 -39.22
C ALA A 4 24.83 -27.96 -38.25
N THR A 5 25.82 -27.89 -37.36
CA THR A 5 25.99 -28.84 -36.26
C THR A 5 25.08 -28.45 -35.11
N ALA A 6 24.28 -29.39 -34.62
CA ALA A 6 23.41 -29.17 -33.47
C ALA A 6 24.26 -28.99 -32.20
N VAL A 7 24.12 -27.84 -31.53
CA VAL A 7 24.74 -27.56 -30.24
C VAL A 7 23.93 -28.26 -29.15
N ASN A 8 24.59 -29.10 -28.36
CA ASN A 8 23.98 -29.68 -27.16
C ASN A 8 23.82 -28.59 -26.09
N VAL A 9 22.58 -28.20 -25.83
CA VAL A 9 22.26 -27.31 -24.72
C VAL A 9 22.29 -28.14 -23.45
N ARG A 10 23.24 -27.83 -22.56
CA ARG A 10 23.31 -28.46 -21.24
C ARG A 10 22.08 -28.01 -20.44
N GLU A 11 21.16 -28.94 -20.19
CA GLU A 11 20.05 -28.73 -19.25
C GLU A 11 20.65 -28.50 -17.87
N ARG A 12 20.62 -27.25 -17.40
CA ARG A 12 20.97 -26.93 -16.03
C ARG A 12 19.77 -27.23 -15.15
N PRO A 13 19.89 -28.11 -14.14
CA PRO A 13 18.88 -28.27 -13.12
C PRO A 13 18.55 -26.90 -12.51
N HIS A 14 17.30 -26.71 -12.10
CA HIS A 14 16.88 -25.46 -11.48
C HIS A 14 17.71 -25.21 -10.20
N GLU A 15 18.69 -24.30 -10.28
CA GLU A 15 19.69 -24.04 -9.22
C GLU A 15 19.10 -23.31 -8.01
N ARG A 16 17.84 -22.86 -8.12
CA ARG A 16 17.17 -22.09 -7.09
C ARG A 16 16.58 -23.01 -6.02
N THR A 17 17.26 -23.12 -4.87
CA THR A 17 16.84 -23.91 -3.69
C THR A 17 16.40 -23.03 -2.51
N ASP A 18 16.48 -21.71 -2.64
CA ASP A 18 16.10 -20.72 -1.65
C ASP A 18 14.58 -20.50 -1.59
N LEU A 19 14.09 -20.12 -0.40
CA LEU A 19 12.71 -19.69 -0.11
C LEU A 19 12.43 -18.28 -0.66
N TRP A 20 12.70 -18.08 -1.94
CA TRP A 20 12.65 -16.77 -2.58
C TRP A 20 11.29 -16.09 -2.59
N TRP A 21 10.22 -16.88 -2.46
CA TRP A 21 8.85 -16.41 -2.46
C TRP A 21 8.44 -15.81 -1.10
N VAL A 22 9.21 -16.05 -0.03
CA VAL A 22 8.86 -15.59 1.32
C VAL A 22 8.90 -14.05 1.38
N GLU A 23 9.96 -13.43 0.88
CA GLU A 23 10.09 -11.97 0.83
C GLU A 23 8.90 -11.29 0.12
N PRO A 24 8.56 -11.63 -1.14
CA PRO A 24 7.43 -11.00 -1.83
C PRO A 24 6.08 -11.29 -1.16
N VAL A 25 5.88 -12.47 -0.58
CA VAL A 25 4.63 -12.80 0.12
C VAL A 25 4.46 -12.00 1.42
N VAL A 26 5.53 -11.84 2.21
CA VAL A 26 5.49 -11.00 3.42
C VAL A 26 5.17 -9.55 3.05
N ILE A 27 5.77 -9.04 1.98
CA ILE A 27 5.52 -7.67 1.52
C ILE A 27 4.07 -7.50 1.05
N VAL A 28 3.56 -8.41 0.20
CA VAL A 28 2.19 -8.29 -0.34
C VAL A 28 1.15 -8.40 0.76
N THR A 29 1.38 -9.24 1.76
CA THR A 29 0.46 -9.44 2.90
C THR A 29 0.44 -8.22 3.81
N VAL A 30 1.61 -7.70 4.21
CA VAL A 30 1.69 -6.51 5.08
C VAL A 30 1.16 -5.26 4.38
N LEU A 31 1.59 -5.01 3.13
CA LEU A 31 1.11 -3.85 2.37
C LEU A 31 -0.38 -3.97 2.07
N GLY A 32 -0.84 -5.15 1.65
CA GLY A 32 -2.26 -5.41 1.39
C GLY A 32 -3.12 -5.20 2.62
N ALA A 33 -2.74 -5.77 3.76
CA ALA A 33 -3.45 -5.59 5.03
C ALA A 33 -3.48 -4.12 5.46
N PHE A 34 -2.37 -3.40 5.33
CA PHE A 34 -2.31 -1.96 5.65
C PHE A 34 -3.24 -1.14 4.76
N VAL A 35 -3.27 -1.40 3.45
CA VAL A 35 -4.14 -0.69 2.51
C VAL A 35 -5.60 -0.95 2.82
N LEU A 36 -5.98 -2.23 2.98
CA LEU A 36 -7.36 -2.61 3.31
C LEU A 36 -7.82 -1.99 4.63
N TYR A 37 -6.98 -2.05 5.66
CA TYR A 37 -7.27 -1.43 6.95
C TYR A 37 -7.41 0.09 6.85
N SER A 38 -6.53 0.76 6.10
CA SER A 38 -6.57 2.21 5.93
C SER A 38 -7.82 2.66 5.17
N VAL A 39 -8.25 1.91 4.16
CA VAL A 39 -9.50 2.17 3.44
C VAL A 39 -10.70 1.95 4.36
N TYR A 40 -10.74 0.83 5.09
CA TYR A 40 -11.78 0.57 6.08
C TYR A 40 -11.86 1.69 7.14
N ALA A 41 -10.74 2.03 7.75
CA ALA A 41 -10.64 3.10 8.74
C ALA A 41 -11.04 4.45 8.16
N GLY A 42 -10.71 4.73 6.90
CA GLY A 42 -11.13 5.94 6.19
C GLY A 42 -12.64 6.01 5.97
N LEU A 43 -13.31 4.88 5.70
CA LEU A 43 -14.74 4.82 5.41
C LEU A 43 -15.62 4.78 6.67
N VAL A 44 -15.16 4.14 7.76
CA VAL A 44 -15.96 3.94 8.98
C VAL A 44 -16.34 5.27 9.63
N GLY A 45 -15.44 6.24 9.69
CA GLY A 45 -15.74 7.59 10.19
C GLY A 45 -16.21 7.65 11.65
N THR A 46 -16.03 6.59 12.44
CA THR A 46 -16.48 6.47 13.85
C THR A 46 -15.34 5.98 14.76
N ASN A 47 -15.49 6.16 16.08
CA ASN A 47 -14.55 5.68 17.11
C ASN A 47 -13.08 6.11 16.91
N TYR A 48 -12.84 7.26 16.29
CA TYR A 48 -11.50 7.77 15.97
C TYR A 48 -10.92 8.72 17.02
N TYR A 49 -11.71 9.07 18.04
CA TYR A 49 -11.38 10.05 19.07
C TYR A 49 -11.71 9.51 20.46
N PHE A 50 -10.76 9.68 21.39
CA PHE A 50 -10.94 9.44 22.82
C PHE A 50 -10.07 10.42 23.58
N GLU A 51 -10.66 11.37 24.31
CA GLU A 51 -9.94 12.51 24.90
C GLU A 51 -8.72 12.08 25.75
N PRO A 52 -7.49 12.61 25.50
CA PRO A 52 -7.06 13.61 24.50
C PRO A 52 -6.48 13.00 23.19
N TYR A 53 -6.63 11.69 22.97
CA TYR A 53 -6.08 10.96 21.85
C TYR A 53 -6.95 11.04 20.59
N LEU A 54 -6.29 11.37 19.48
CA LEU A 54 -6.86 11.29 18.14
C LEU A 54 -6.11 10.21 17.35
N SER A 55 -6.84 9.39 16.60
CA SER A 55 -6.20 8.37 15.77
C SER A 55 -5.31 9.03 14.70
N PRO A 56 -4.10 8.49 14.43
CA PRO A 56 -3.17 9.09 13.48
C PRO A 56 -3.71 9.21 12.04
N LEU A 57 -4.63 8.32 11.65
CA LEU A 57 -5.25 8.33 10.31
C LEU A 57 -6.23 9.49 10.11
N TYR A 58 -6.69 10.11 11.19
CA TYR A 58 -7.64 11.22 11.17
C TYR A 58 -6.96 12.58 11.43
N SER A 59 -5.64 12.59 11.62
CA SER A 59 -4.87 13.79 11.95
C SER A 59 -4.16 14.35 10.71
N PRO A 60 -4.23 15.67 10.43
CA PRO A 60 -5.03 16.70 11.11
C PRO A 60 -6.50 16.68 10.69
N CYS A 61 -7.40 17.07 11.62
CA CYS A 61 -8.82 17.20 11.32
C CYS A 61 -9.09 18.50 10.54
N ILE A 62 -9.20 18.37 9.20
CA ILE A 62 -9.37 19.49 8.28
C ILE A 62 -10.82 19.83 7.91
N THR A 63 -11.75 18.94 8.24
CA THR A 63 -13.17 19.08 7.90
C THR A 63 -13.97 19.54 9.11
N THR A 64 -15.01 20.36 8.88
CA THR A 64 -15.95 20.80 9.92
C THR A 64 -16.78 19.68 10.56
N ASN A 65 -16.86 18.49 9.92
CA ASN A 65 -17.53 17.29 10.45
C ASN A 65 -16.70 16.52 11.51
N CYS A 66 -15.46 16.94 11.79
CA CYS A 66 -14.67 16.35 12.88
C CYS A 66 -15.18 16.80 14.27
N VAL A 67 -15.10 15.91 15.27
CA VAL A 67 -15.38 16.26 16.68
C VAL A 67 -14.47 17.40 17.17
N HIS A 68 -13.19 17.39 16.78
CA HIS A 68 -12.24 18.47 17.06
C HIS A 68 -11.59 18.98 15.75
N PRO A 69 -12.15 20.04 15.14
CA PRO A 69 -11.54 20.66 13.98
C PRO A 69 -10.27 21.41 14.39
N THR A 70 -9.11 20.93 13.95
CA THR A 70 -7.82 21.61 14.17
C THR A 70 -7.58 22.71 13.13
N LEU A 71 -8.02 22.48 11.89
CA LEU A 71 -7.84 23.38 10.75
C LEU A 71 -9.04 23.27 9.79
N PRO A 72 -10.19 23.92 10.07
CA PRO A 72 -11.41 23.78 9.26
C PRO A 72 -11.27 24.45 7.89
N LEU A 73 -10.53 23.82 6.98
CA LEU A 73 -10.34 24.25 5.59
C LEU A 73 -11.46 23.73 4.67
N VAL A 74 -12.03 22.57 5.01
CA VAL A 74 -13.11 21.93 4.25
C VAL A 74 -14.44 22.21 4.95
N GLY A 75 -15.32 22.91 4.24
CA GLY A 75 -16.62 23.35 4.76
C GLY A 75 -17.64 22.22 4.97
N SER A 76 -18.83 22.60 5.43
CA SER A 76 -19.94 21.69 5.78
C SER A 76 -20.57 20.95 4.60
N TYR A 77 -20.19 21.27 3.36
CA TYR A 77 -20.65 20.55 2.17
C TYR A 77 -20.03 19.14 2.06
N TRP A 78 -18.96 18.85 2.82
CA TRP A 78 -18.31 17.56 2.83
C TRP A 78 -18.93 16.63 3.88
N ASN A 79 -19.82 15.74 3.41
CA ASN A 79 -20.53 14.76 4.25
C ASN A 79 -19.83 13.40 4.35
N LEU A 80 -18.67 13.25 3.72
CA LEU A 80 -17.87 12.03 3.80
C LEU A 80 -16.95 12.07 5.03
N SER A 81 -16.45 10.90 5.42
CA SER A 81 -15.50 10.79 6.53
C SER A 81 -14.30 11.73 6.34
N PRO A 82 -13.90 12.48 7.39
CA PRO A 82 -12.80 13.44 7.30
C PRO A 82 -11.44 12.78 7.00
N ALA A 83 -11.27 11.50 7.36
CA ALA A 83 -10.02 10.76 7.17
C ALA A 83 -9.68 10.49 5.70
N ILE A 84 -10.68 10.45 4.80
CA ILE A 84 -10.46 10.05 3.40
C ILE A 84 -9.46 11.00 2.71
N LEU A 85 -9.57 12.30 2.98
CA LEU A 85 -8.71 13.32 2.38
C LEU A 85 -7.25 13.20 2.83
N ILE A 86 -7.04 12.82 4.10
CA ILE A 86 -5.71 12.70 4.68
C ILE A 86 -5.09 11.35 4.34
N VAL A 87 -5.85 10.25 4.45
CA VAL A 87 -5.33 8.88 4.23
C VAL A 87 -4.99 8.63 2.77
N ALA A 88 -5.72 9.23 1.83
CA ALA A 88 -5.50 9.00 0.40
C ALA A 88 -4.07 9.38 -0.03
N PHE A 89 -3.50 10.47 0.50
CA PHE A 89 -2.19 10.95 0.06
C PHE A 89 -1.01 10.06 0.52
N PRO A 90 -0.83 9.73 1.82
CA PRO A 90 0.19 8.79 2.28
C PRO A 90 0.02 7.40 1.68
N LEU A 91 -1.23 6.96 1.47
CA LEU A 91 -1.51 5.68 0.83
C LEU A 91 -1.03 5.70 -0.63
N ALA A 92 -1.40 6.72 -1.41
CA ALA A 92 -0.95 6.88 -2.78
C ALA A 92 0.59 7.02 -2.87
N PHE A 93 1.21 7.79 -1.97
CA PHE A 93 2.67 7.91 -1.91
C PHE A 93 3.34 6.57 -1.64
N ARG A 94 2.83 5.75 -0.71
CA ARG A 94 3.38 4.41 -0.46
C ARG A 94 3.27 3.49 -1.68
N VAL A 95 2.19 3.57 -2.45
CA VAL A 95 2.02 2.75 -3.66
C VAL A 95 2.89 3.24 -4.83
N THR A 96 3.09 4.56 -4.95
CA THR A 96 3.79 5.18 -6.10
C THR A 96 5.27 5.43 -5.90
N CYS A 97 5.77 5.42 -4.65
CA CYS A 97 7.15 5.72 -4.33
C CYS A 97 8.12 4.81 -5.10
N TYR A 98 9.14 5.40 -5.73
CA TYR A 98 10.18 4.69 -6.48
C TYR A 98 10.83 3.55 -5.68
N TYR A 99 11.02 3.75 -4.38
CA TYR A 99 11.59 2.73 -3.49
C TYR A 99 10.67 1.51 -3.33
N TYR A 100 9.35 1.75 -3.27
CA TYR A 100 8.34 0.68 -3.17
C TYR A 100 8.02 0.05 -4.52
N ARG A 101 8.24 0.76 -5.63
CA ARG A 101 7.97 0.27 -6.99
C ARG A 101 8.66 -1.05 -7.29
N ARG A 102 9.92 -1.24 -6.89
CA ARG A 102 10.65 -2.52 -7.04
C ARG A 102 9.98 -3.64 -6.25
N SER A 103 9.59 -3.37 -5.01
CA SER A 103 8.91 -4.35 -4.16
C SER A 103 7.52 -4.70 -4.70
N TYR A 104 6.81 -3.74 -5.30
CA TYR A 104 5.50 -3.96 -5.92
C TYR A 104 5.58 -4.90 -7.11
N TYR A 105 6.55 -4.68 -8.01
CA TYR A 105 6.73 -5.56 -9.17
C TYR A 105 7.04 -7.00 -8.77
N ARG A 106 7.89 -7.20 -7.77
CA ARG A 106 8.20 -8.54 -7.24
C ARG A 106 7.04 -9.17 -6.47
N ALA A 107 6.34 -8.40 -5.64
CA ALA A 107 5.30 -8.91 -4.75
C ALA A 107 3.97 -9.19 -5.47
N PHE A 108 3.53 -8.31 -6.39
CA PHE A 108 2.24 -8.44 -7.07
C PHE A 108 2.35 -9.13 -8.43
N PHE A 109 3.42 -8.89 -9.18
CA PHE A 109 3.58 -9.43 -10.54
C PHE A 109 4.56 -10.58 -10.63
N TRP A 110 5.22 -10.94 -9.52
CA TRP A 110 6.24 -12.00 -9.45
C TRP A 110 7.32 -11.90 -10.55
N SER A 111 7.56 -10.67 -11.03
CA SER A 111 8.62 -10.40 -12.00
C SER A 111 9.96 -10.24 -11.27
N PRO A 112 11.04 -10.89 -11.73
CA PRO A 112 12.36 -10.86 -11.08
C PRO A 112 13.00 -9.45 -10.97
#